data_AF-A0A7S2D3F3-F1
#
_entry.id   AF-A0A7S2D3F3-F1
#
_cell.length_a   1.000
_cell.length_b   1.000
_cell.length_c   1.000
_cell.angle_alpha   90.00
_cell.angle_beta   90.00
_cell.angle_gamma   90.00
#
_symmetry.space_group_name_H-M   'P 1'
#
loop_
_entity.id
_entity.type
_entity.pdbx_description
1 polymer ?
#
loop_
_entity_poly.entity_id
_entity_poly.type
_entity_poly.pdbx_seq_one_letter_code
_entity_poly.pdbx_strand_id
1 'polypeptide(L)'
;AVQREDFLVEVNGVKGDTQLMLHQVSASGQLRLRFCHPLILEIPLQKQNDTFGLEITHHSSSNSLIIQKLHKGSPADQWNKVNPDFEVLPGDFIVQVNGCEGKAEDLLGMLQ
;
A
#
# COMPACT_ATOMS: atom_id res chain seq x y z
N ALA A 1 -0.26 -20.29 -4.50
CA ALA A 1 -0.46 -19.82 -5.88
C ALA A 1 -0.43 -18.31 -5.87
N VAL A 2 -0.02 -17.67 -6.96
CA VAL A 2 0.00 -16.20 -7.07
C VAL A 2 -1.45 -15.69 -7.13
N GLN A 3 -1.75 -14.62 -6.42
CA GLN A 3 -3.05 -13.96 -6.36
C GLN A 3 -2.96 -12.52 -6.88
N ARG A 4 -4.12 -11.92 -7.19
CA ARG A 4 -4.19 -10.49 -7.48
C ARG A 4 -3.71 -9.71 -6.24
N GLU A 5 -3.01 -8.59 -6.48
CA GLU A 5 -2.35 -7.77 -5.45
C GLU A 5 -1.11 -8.41 -4.79
N ASP A 6 -0.65 -9.58 -5.27
CA ASP A 6 0.66 -10.10 -4.85
C ASP A 6 1.80 -9.23 -5.38
N PHE A 7 2.75 -8.91 -4.50
CA PHE A 7 3.96 -8.19 -4.88
C PHE A 7 5.02 -9.15 -5.38
N LEU A 8 5.58 -8.88 -6.57
CA LEU A 8 6.79 -9.52 -7.04
C LEU A 8 7.97 -8.98 -6.23
N VAL A 9 8.56 -9.82 -5.37
CA VAL A 9 9.64 -9.43 -4.45
C VAL A 9 11.01 -9.98 -4.85
N GLU A 10 11.07 -10.91 -5.80
CA GLU A 10 12.33 -11.48 -6.28
C GLU A 10 12.21 -12.03 -7.70
N VAL A 11 13.25 -11.81 -8.51
CA VAL A 11 13.39 -12.35 -9.87
C VAL A 11 14.78 -12.97 -10.01
N ASN A 12 14.85 -14.28 -10.26
CA ASN A 12 16.10 -15.01 -10.47
C ASN A 12 17.14 -14.82 -9.33
N GLY A 13 16.67 -14.66 -8.08
CA GLY A 13 17.51 -14.41 -6.92
C GLY A 13 17.83 -12.93 -6.67
N VAL A 14 17.46 -12.03 -7.58
CA VAL A 14 17.57 -10.57 -7.40
C VAL A 14 16.34 -10.05 -6.66
N LYS A 15 16.55 -9.29 -5.59
CA LYS A 15 15.52 -8.66 -4.75
C LYS A 15 15.98 -7.29 -4.26
N GLY A 16 15.04 -6.42 -3.90
CA GLY A 16 15.33 -5.12 -3.25
C GLY A 16 15.84 -4.03 -4.19
N ASP A 17 16.12 -4.34 -5.46
CA ASP A 17 16.43 -3.38 -6.51
C ASP A 17 15.50 -3.61 -7.70
N THR A 18 14.52 -2.72 -7.85
CA THR A 18 13.49 -2.82 -8.89
C THR A 18 14.08 -2.78 -10.30
N GLN A 19 15.14 -2.01 -10.54
CA GLN A 19 15.72 -1.88 -11.88
C GLN A 19 16.47 -3.17 -12.26
N LEU A 20 17.22 -3.75 -11.33
CA LEU A 20 17.88 -5.04 -11.55
C LEU A 20 16.86 -6.18 -11.68
N MET A 21 15.78 -6.16 -10.91
CA MET A 21 14.68 -7.12 -11.05
C MET A 21 14.03 -7.02 -12.44
N LEU A 22 13.73 -5.81 -12.92
CA LEU A 22 13.17 -5.59 -14.26
C LEU A 22 14.14 -6.00 -15.37
N HIS A 23 15.43 -5.74 -15.21
CA HIS A 23 16.46 -6.23 -16.13
C HIS A 23 16.48 -7.77 -16.21
N GLN A 24 16.35 -8.46 -15.08
CA GLN A 24 16.24 -9.93 -15.09
C GLN A 24 15.00 -10.43 -15.83
N VAL A 25 13.87 -9.75 -15.68
CA VAL A 25 12.62 -10.07 -16.40
C VAL A 25 12.79 -9.93 -17.91
N SER A 26 13.49 -8.88 -18.38
CA SER A 26 13.65 -8.62 -19.81
C SER A 26 14.78 -9.41 -20.47
N ALA A 27 15.85 -9.71 -19.74
CA ALA A 27 17.06 -10.31 -20.30
C ALA A 27 17.11 -11.85 -20.24
N SER A 28 16.24 -12.49 -19.44
CA SER A 28 16.32 -13.94 -19.18
C SER A 28 15.25 -14.72 -19.93
N GLY A 29 15.64 -15.84 -20.56
CA GLY A 29 14.70 -16.79 -21.19
C GLY A 29 13.96 -17.70 -20.19
N GLN A 30 14.39 -17.73 -18.93
CA GLN A 30 13.75 -18.48 -17.84
C GLN A 30 13.63 -17.58 -16.61
N LEU A 31 12.48 -17.61 -15.95
CA LEU A 31 12.20 -16.81 -14.76
C LEU A 31 11.85 -17.68 -13.55
N ARG A 32 12.49 -17.39 -12.42
CA ARG A 32 12.13 -17.85 -11.09
C ARG A 32 11.66 -16.65 -10.28
N LEU A 33 10.35 -16.58 -10.06
CA LEU A 33 9.70 -15.45 -9.41
C LEU A 33 9.33 -15.81 -7.97
N ARG A 34 9.53 -14.88 -7.04
CA ARG A 34 8.99 -14.98 -5.68
C ARG A 34 8.02 -13.84 -5.45
N PHE A 35 6.82 -14.20 -5.00
CA PHE A 35 5.76 -13.26 -4.69
C PHE A 35 5.51 -13.23 -3.18
N CYS A 36 4.99 -12.12 -2.67
CA CYS A 36 4.40 -12.04 -1.34
C CYS A 36 2.98 -11.49 -1.40
N HIS A 37 2.06 -12.12 -0.68
CA HIS A 37 0.71 -11.60 -0.49
C HIS A 37 0.73 -10.58 0.65
N PRO A 38 0.24 -9.35 0.45
CA PRO A 38 0.17 -8.37 1.52
C PRO A 38 -0.86 -8.77 2.59
N LEU A 39 -0.61 -8.35 3.82
CA LEU A 39 -1.61 -8.45 4.89
C LEU A 39 -2.67 -7.36 4.66
N ILE A 40 -3.94 -7.75 4.57
CA ILE A 40 -5.06 -6.82 4.49
C ILE A 40 -5.57 -6.55 5.90
N LEU A 41 -5.64 -5.26 6.27
CA LEU A 41 -6.11 -4.80 7.57
C LEU A 41 -7.31 -3.86 7.41
N GLU A 42 -8.28 -4.00 8.30
CA GLU A 42 -9.38 -3.04 8.43
C GLU A 42 -9.05 -2.07 9.57
N ILE A 43 -8.88 -0.79 9.23
CA ILE A 43 -8.47 0.25 10.17
C ILE A 43 -9.64 1.24 10.36
N PRO A 44 -10.41 1.13 11.45
CA PRO A 44 -11.47 2.08 11.75
C PRO A 44 -10.87 3.41 12.23
N LEU A 45 -11.06 4.47 11.44
CA LEU A 45 -10.63 5.82 11.79
C LEU A 45 -11.81 6.79 11.84
N GLN A 46 -11.77 7.73 12.77
CA GLN A 46 -12.71 8.83 12.86
C GLN A 46 -11.99 10.14 12.59
N LYS A 47 -12.48 10.97 11.65
CA LYS A 47 -11.90 12.29 11.38
C LYS A 47 -11.88 13.13 12.66
N GLN A 48 -10.76 13.81 12.90
CA GLN A 48 -10.63 14.86 13.90
C GLN A 48 -10.18 16.13 13.20
N ASN A 49 -10.88 17.25 13.42
CA ASN A 49 -10.64 18.51 12.70
C ASN A 49 -10.65 18.32 11.16
N ASP A 50 -11.61 17.53 10.68
CA ASP A 50 -11.80 17.21 9.26
C ASP A 50 -10.62 16.50 8.57
N THR A 51 -9.79 15.79 9.33
CA THR A 51 -8.67 15.04 8.77
C THR A 51 -8.45 13.69 9.47
N PHE A 52 -7.91 12.72 8.72
CA PHE A 52 -7.34 11.48 9.24
C PHE A 52 -5.85 11.62 9.57
N GLY A 53 -5.22 12.73 9.16
CA GLY A 53 -3.79 13.03 9.28
C GLY A 53 -2.89 12.06 8.53
N LEU A 54 -3.30 11.71 7.31
CA LEU A 54 -2.55 10.92 6.33
C LEU A 54 -2.14 11.83 5.17
N GLU A 55 -0.87 11.85 4.80
CA GLU A 55 -0.40 12.36 3.52
C GLU A 55 -0.42 11.21 2.51
N ILE A 56 -1.13 11.37 1.40
CA ILE A 56 -1.44 10.30 0.47
C ILE A 56 -0.96 10.69 -0.93
N THR A 57 -0.40 9.72 -1.66
CA THR A 57 -0.14 9.84 -3.10
C THR A 57 -0.75 8.67 -3.85
N HIS A 58 -0.84 8.76 -5.17
CA HIS A 58 -1.27 7.68 -6.03
C HIS A 58 -0.74 7.86 -7.45
N HIS A 59 -0.73 6.79 -8.23
CA HIS A 59 -0.55 6.87 -9.67
C HIS A 59 -1.94 6.97 -10.34
N SER A 60 -2.10 7.78 -11.38
CA SER A 60 -3.42 8.02 -12.02
C SER A 60 -4.07 6.73 -12.57
N SER A 61 -3.28 5.72 -12.88
CA SER A 61 -3.77 4.40 -13.33
C SER A 61 -3.76 3.31 -12.24
N SER A 62 -3.54 3.65 -10.97
CA SER A 62 -3.49 2.67 -9.88
C SER A 62 -4.86 2.42 -9.25
N ASN A 63 -5.00 1.25 -8.61
CA ASN A 63 -6.20 0.85 -7.88
C ASN A 63 -6.04 0.99 -6.36
N SER A 64 -5.06 1.78 -5.91
CA SER A 64 -4.74 1.95 -4.50
C SER A 64 -4.12 3.31 -4.26
N LEU A 65 -4.23 3.76 -3.01
CA LEU A 65 -3.52 4.95 -2.54
C LEU A 65 -2.30 4.53 -1.72
N ILE A 66 -1.24 5.32 -1.74
CA ILE A 66 -0.02 5.07 -0.98
C ILE A 66 0.09 6.09 0.14
N ILE A 67 0.24 5.61 1.36
CA ILE A 67 0.51 6.48 2.51
C ILE A 67 1.97 6.92 2.44
N GLN A 68 2.18 8.23 2.30
CA GLN A 68 3.52 8.83 2.30
C GLN A 68 3.97 9.19 3.71
N LYS A 69 3.03 9.63 4.55
CA LYS A 69 3.35 10.12 5.90
C LYS A 69 2.10 10.16 6.78
N LEU A 70 2.34 10.08 8.09
CA LEU A 70 1.33 10.28 9.13
C LEU A 70 1.67 11.53 9.94
N HIS A 71 0.64 12.28 10.35
CA HIS A 71 0.79 13.45 11.21
C HIS A 71 0.69 13.06 12.69
N LYS A 72 1.61 13.56 13.53
CA LYS A 72 1.56 13.31 14.97
C LYS A 72 0.28 13.87 15.59
N GLY A 73 -0.32 13.10 16.47
CA GLY A 73 -1.58 13.43 17.14
C GLY A 73 -2.82 13.22 16.28
N SER A 74 -2.69 12.78 15.02
CA SER A 74 -3.82 12.48 14.16
C SER A 74 -4.59 11.23 14.59
N PRO A 75 -5.80 11.00 14.07
CA PRO A 75 -6.50 9.74 14.26
C PRO A 75 -5.66 8.50 13.89
N ALA A 76 -4.89 8.56 12.80
CA ALA A 76 -4.02 7.45 12.39
C ALA A 76 -2.85 7.23 13.38
N ASP A 77 -2.23 8.30 13.88
CA ASP A 77 -1.18 8.20 14.92
C ASP A 77 -1.74 7.68 16.26
N GLN A 78 -2.97 8.07 16.61
CA GLN A 78 -3.67 7.54 17.79
C GLN A 78 -3.99 6.06 17.64
N TRP A 79 -4.43 5.61 16.45
CA TRP A 79 -4.64 4.20 16.14
C TRP A 79 -3.35 3.38 16.37
N ASN A 80 -2.23 3.82 15.79
CA ASN A 80 -0.95 3.10 15.92
C ASN A 80 -0.51 2.93 17.38
N LYS A 81 -0.70 3.96 18.21
CA LYS A 81 -0.35 3.89 19.65
C LYS A 81 -1.13 2.84 20.43
N VAL A 82 -2.37 2.58 20.01
CA VAL A 82 -3.25 1.60 20.65
C VAL A 82 -3.12 0.21 20.02
N ASN A 83 -2.68 0.15 18.75
CA ASN A 83 -2.58 -1.08 17.95
C ASN A 83 -1.18 -1.25 17.33
N PRO A 84 -0.13 -1.48 18.15
CA PRO A 84 1.26 -1.56 17.67
C PRO A 84 1.54 -2.75 16.74
N ASP A 85 0.69 -3.79 16.76
CA ASP A 85 0.81 -4.94 15.86
C ASP A 85 0.13 -4.71 14.49
N PHE A 86 -0.65 -3.63 14.36
CA PHE A 86 -1.45 -3.27 13.18
C PHE A 86 -1.26 -1.79 12.83
N GLU A 87 -0.03 -1.31 13.00
CA GLU A 87 0.32 0.06 12.69
C GLU A 87 0.14 0.35 11.21
N VAL A 88 -0.39 1.53 10.93
CA VAL A 88 -0.41 2.13 9.61
C VAL A 88 0.91 2.86 9.40
N LEU A 89 1.66 2.51 8.36
CA LEU A 89 3.01 3.00 8.11
C LEU A 89 3.12 3.68 6.73
N PRO A 90 4.11 4.58 6.57
CA PRO A 90 4.52 5.02 5.23
C PRO A 90 4.89 3.82 4.35
N GLY A 91 4.35 3.80 3.14
CA GLY A 91 4.50 2.69 2.19
C GLY A 91 3.32 1.71 2.18
N ASP A 92 2.42 1.77 3.16
CA ASP A 92 1.19 0.99 3.14
C ASP A 92 0.22 1.48 2.06
N PHE A 93 -0.59 0.54 1.58
CA PHE A 93 -1.58 0.78 0.53
C PHE A 93 -2.98 0.84 1.12
N ILE A 94 -3.71 1.92 0.82
CA ILE A 94 -5.15 1.97 1.03
C ILE A 94 -5.81 1.40 -0.23
N VAL A 95 -6.31 0.18 -0.10
CA VAL A 95 -6.94 -0.56 -1.21
C VAL A 95 -8.47 -0.42 -1.23
N GLN A 96 -9.05 0.00 -0.10
CA GLN A 96 -10.49 0.12 0.06
C GLN A 96 -10.82 1.22 1.07
N VAL A 97 -11.89 1.99 0.81
CA VAL A 97 -12.44 2.99 1.74
C VAL A 97 -13.93 2.75 1.88
N ASN A 98 -14.40 2.47 3.10
CA ASN A 98 -15.83 2.27 3.42
C ASN A 98 -16.57 1.27 2.52
N GLY A 99 -15.91 0.17 2.12
CA GLY A 99 -16.51 -0.84 1.23
C GLY A 99 -16.31 -0.58 -0.26
N CYS A 100 -15.73 0.56 -0.63
CA CYS A 100 -15.45 0.90 -2.01
C CYS A 100 -13.99 0.61 -2.36
N GLU A 101 -13.80 -0.07 -3.49
CA GLU A 101 -12.52 -0.42 -4.10
C GLU A 101 -12.51 0.10 -5.56
N GLY A 102 -11.34 0.15 -6.19
CA GLY A 102 -11.22 0.55 -7.59
C GLY A 102 -10.17 1.63 -7.81
N LYS A 103 -10.45 2.60 -8.68
CA LYS A 103 -9.45 3.60 -9.08
C LYS A 103 -9.05 4.45 -7.88
N ALA A 104 -7.76 4.76 -7.81
CA ALA A 104 -7.20 5.64 -6.80
C ALA A 104 -7.93 6.99 -6.70
N GLU A 105 -8.36 7.57 -7.82
CA GLU A 105 -9.10 8.84 -7.85
C GLU A 105 -10.44 8.74 -7.09
N ASP A 106 -11.16 7.63 -7.27
CA ASP A 106 -12.44 7.38 -6.59
C ASP A 106 -12.22 7.18 -5.08
N LEU A 107 -11.19 6.41 -4.71
CA LEU A 107 -10.79 6.21 -3.31
C LEU A 107 -10.38 7.52 -2.63
N LEU A 108 -9.62 8.36 -3.33
CA LEU A 108 -9.17 9.65 -2.81
C LEU A 108 -10.35 10.57 -2.52
N GLY A 109 -11.37 10.58 -3.39
CA GLY A 109 -12.60 11.35 -3.18
C GLY A 109 -13.37 10.96 -1.91
N MET A 110 -13.19 9.74 -1.41
CA MET A 110 -13.84 9.26 -0.18
C MET A 110 -13.09 9.62 1.10
N LEU A 111 -11.82 10.04 0.99
CA LEU A 111 -11.01 10.47 2.13
C LEU A 111 -11.09 11.98 2.38
N GLN A 112 -11.52 12.74 1.38
CA GLN A 112 -11.79 14.18 1.47
C GLN A 112 -13.08 14.45 2.25
#